data_AF-A0A920KS30-F1
#
_entry.id   AF-A0A920KS30-F1
#
_cell.length_a   1.000
_cell.length_b   1.000
_cell.length_c   1.000
_cell.angle_alpha   90.00
_cell.angle_beta   90.00
_cell.angle_gamma   90.00
#
_symmetry.space_group_name_H-M   'P 1'
#
loop_
_entity.id
_entity.type
_entity.pdbx_description
1 polymer ?
#
loop_
_entity_poly.entity_id
_entity_poly.type
_entity_poly.pdbx_seq_one_letter_code
_entity_poly.pdbx_strand_id
1 'polypeptide(L)'
;MKKILKEFPQTKIIVVFRKHDKWISSQFKRYSKNGYHWSFEKFYNNDNTGFWRKEDMLYSIKMNIIKKYSNNKPLVLRFEELKENPYSYLSKISNYTGSRYSKSDISLNVVHGSWSEKQLIFLKKFCSIFKKNPPEYYANNKILHWLLYRPWWLLFHFIMYLAYFLPKSYIIKKPLIDKEYLSKSMNKYDNDWKKILSISD
;
A
#
# COMPACT_ATOMS: atom_id res chain seq x y z
N MET A 1 15.06 -3.11 11.29
CA MET A 1 15.22 -4.56 11.55
C MET A 1 16.49 -4.87 12.33
N LYS A 2 17.71 -4.62 11.81
CA LYS A 2 18.98 -4.89 12.55
C LYS A 2 18.99 -4.31 13.98
N LYS A 3 18.54 -3.06 14.16
CA LYS A 3 18.41 -2.44 15.50
C LYS A 3 17.47 -3.22 16.42
N ILE A 4 16.30 -3.62 15.92
CA ILE A 4 15.30 -4.38 16.71
C ILE A 4 15.83 -5.77 17.06
N LEU A 5 16.40 -6.49 16.09
CA LEU A 5 16.91 -7.84 16.29
C LEU A 5 18.19 -7.90 17.14
N LYS A 6 18.94 -6.79 17.22
CA LYS A 6 20.05 -6.67 18.16
C LYS A 6 19.56 -6.64 19.61
N GLU A 7 18.51 -5.86 19.88
CA GLU A 7 17.95 -5.75 21.24
C GLU A 7 17.01 -6.92 21.60
N PHE A 8 16.32 -7.49 20.61
CA PHE A 8 15.35 -8.57 20.78
C PHE A 8 15.59 -9.70 19.76
N PRO A 9 16.63 -10.53 19.94
CA PRO A 9 17.00 -11.58 18.98
C PRO A 9 15.91 -12.63 18.73
N GLN A 10 15.04 -12.86 19.72
CA GLN A 10 13.92 -13.79 19.68
C GLN A 10 12.71 -13.28 18.89
N THR A 11 12.75 -12.05 18.36
CA THR A 11 11.65 -11.48 17.59
C THR A 11 11.27 -12.38 16.42
N LYS A 12 9.99 -12.72 16.34
CA LYS A 12 9.38 -13.41 15.21
C LYS A 12 8.90 -12.38 14.19
N ILE A 13 9.10 -12.64 12.90
CA ILE A 13 8.77 -11.70 11.81
C ILE A 13 7.59 -12.25 11.04
N ILE A 14 6.51 -11.47 10.95
CA ILE A 14 5.40 -11.70 10.04
C ILE A 14 5.53 -10.71 8.89
N VAL A 15 5.50 -11.18 7.65
CA VAL A 15 5.54 -10.35 6.46
C VAL A 15 4.35 -10.66 5.57
N VAL A 16 3.67 -9.61 5.09
CA VAL A 16 2.53 -9.73 4.20
C VAL A 16 2.90 -9.17 2.85
N PHE A 17 2.87 -10.02 1.82
CA PHE A 17 3.02 -9.60 0.44
C PHE A 17 1.68 -9.56 -0.27
N ARG A 18 1.64 -8.75 -1.32
CA ARG A 18 0.52 -8.60 -2.22
C ARG A 18 1.08 -8.62 -3.63
N LYS A 19 0.37 -9.14 -4.63
CA LYS A 19 0.90 -9.17 -6.01
C LYS A 19 1.36 -7.77 -6.45
N HIS A 20 2.51 -7.68 -7.12
CA HIS A 20 3.21 -6.43 -7.43
C HIS A 20 2.31 -5.36 -8.07
N ASP A 21 1.48 -5.74 -9.06
CA ASP A 21 0.53 -4.86 -9.73
C ASP A 21 -0.50 -4.28 -8.75
N LYS A 22 -1.04 -5.10 -7.87
CA LYS A 22 -2.00 -4.70 -6.85
C LYS A 22 -1.35 -3.85 -5.78
N TRP A 23 -0.12 -4.17 -5.38
CA TRP A 23 0.64 -3.41 -4.39
C TRP A 23 0.96 -2.01 -4.90
N ILE A 24 1.59 -1.87 -6.07
CA ILE A 24 1.99 -0.56 -6.61
C ILE A 24 0.75 0.30 -6.93
N SER A 25 -0.33 -0.30 -7.42
CA SER A 25 -1.60 0.38 -7.62
C SER A 25 -2.18 0.93 -6.31
N SER A 26 -2.07 0.15 -5.23
CA SER A 26 -2.50 0.59 -3.90
C SER A 26 -1.64 1.73 -3.38
N GLN A 27 -0.32 1.69 -3.60
CA GLN A 27 0.58 2.79 -3.26
C GLN A 27 0.21 4.04 -4.06
N PHE A 28 0.03 3.95 -5.38
CA PHE A 28 -0.31 5.09 -6.22
C PHE A 28 -1.62 5.76 -5.80
N LYS A 29 -2.65 4.97 -5.47
CA LYS A 29 -3.91 5.49 -4.93
C LYS A 29 -3.72 6.20 -3.60
N ARG A 30 -2.88 5.68 -2.71
CA ARG A 30 -2.54 6.34 -1.43
C ARG A 30 -1.83 7.67 -1.64
N TYR A 31 -0.85 7.73 -2.54
CA TYR A 31 -0.18 9.00 -2.88
C TYR A 31 -1.16 9.99 -3.51
N SER A 32 -2.03 9.53 -4.40
CA SER A 32 -3.08 10.38 -4.99
C SER A 32 -4.04 10.94 -3.93
N LYS A 33 -4.46 10.13 -2.95
CA LYS A 33 -5.24 10.56 -1.78
C LYS A 33 -4.52 11.64 -0.96
N ASN A 34 -3.20 11.57 -0.88
CA ASN A 34 -2.37 12.50 -0.12
C ASN A 34 -1.99 13.76 -0.90
N GLY A 35 -2.61 14.01 -2.06
CA GLY A 35 -2.43 15.23 -2.85
C GLY A 35 -1.32 15.16 -3.90
N TYR A 36 -0.69 14.00 -4.10
CA TYR A 36 0.25 13.83 -5.20
C TYR A 36 -0.50 13.70 -6.54
N HIS A 37 -0.14 14.55 -7.50
CA HIS A 37 -0.84 14.67 -8.79
C HIS A 37 -0.02 14.11 -9.96
N TRP A 38 1.04 13.34 -9.70
CA TRP A 38 1.83 12.65 -10.73
C TRP A 38 1.00 11.67 -11.57
N SER A 39 1.37 11.48 -12.82
CA SER A 39 0.90 10.34 -13.62
C SER A 39 1.48 9.04 -13.07
N PHE A 40 0.93 7.89 -13.50
CA PHE A 40 1.44 6.60 -13.03
C PHE A 40 2.86 6.34 -13.51
N GLU A 41 3.23 6.77 -14.71
CA GLU A 41 4.57 6.62 -15.31
C GLU A 41 5.64 7.40 -14.53
N LYS A 42 5.29 8.59 -14.01
CA LYS A 42 6.17 9.34 -13.10
C LYS A 42 6.29 8.68 -11.73
N PHE A 43 5.26 7.92 -11.34
CA PHE A 43 5.29 7.17 -10.08
C PHE A 43 6.09 5.89 -10.19
N TYR A 44 5.96 5.17 -11.31
CA TYR A 44 6.66 3.94 -11.61
C TYR A 44 6.73 3.72 -13.13
N ASN A 45 7.92 3.41 -13.64
CA ASN A 45 8.12 3.07 -15.05
C ASN A 45 9.22 2.02 -15.25
N ASN A 46 9.30 1.48 -16.47
CA ASN A 46 10.29 0.46 -16.84
C ASN A 46 11.71 1.00 -17.00
N ASP A 47 11.88 2.30 -17.22
CA ASP A 47 13.20 2.95 -17.31
C ASP A 47 13.83 3.17 -15.94
N ASN A 48 13.12 2.80 -14.87
CA ASN A 48 13.53 2.98 -13.49
C ASN A 48 13.73 4.45 -13.10
N THR A 49 13.11 5.40 -13.81
CA THR A 49 13.25 6.85 -13.57
C THR A 49 12.16 7.41 -12.65
N GLY A 50 11.10 6.65 -12.41
CA GLY A 50 9.96 7.03 -11.57
C GLY A 50 10.31 7.12 -10.08
N PHE A 51 9.33 7.57 -9.30
CA PHE A 51 9.47 7.70 -7.84
C PHE A 51 9.82 6.37 -7.16
N TRP A 52 9.07 5.30 -7.46
CA TRP A 52 9.40 3.95 -7.02
C TRP A 52 10.39 3.30 -7.97
N ARG A 53 11.44 2.70 -7.41
CA ARG A 53 12.46 2.02 -8.19
C ARG A 53 12.19 0.53 -8.32
N LYS A 54 12.84 -0.12 -9.26
CA LYS A 54 12.70 -1.56 -9.51
C LYS A 54 13.13 -2.37 -8.29
N GLU A 55 14.16 -1.91 -7.60
CA GLU A 55 14.74 -2.52 -6.41
C GLU A 55 13.76 -2.49 -5.24
N ASP A 56 12.96 -1.43 -5.12
CA ASP A 56 11.93 -1.32 -4.08
C ASP A 56 10.83 -2.37 -4.24
N MET A 57 10.56 -2.77 -5.49
CA MET A 57 9.54 -3.74 -5.86
C MET A 57 9.97 -5.19 -5.60
N LEU A 58 11.27 -5.51 -5.58
CA LEU A 58 11.74 -6.88 -5.45
C LEU A 58 11.54 -7.42 -4.03
N TYR A 59 10.60 -8.34 -3.86
CA TYR A 59 10.29 -8.96 -2.57
C TYR A 59 11.35 -9.98 -2.16
N SER A 60 11.98 -10.66 -3.11
CA SER A 60 13.10 -11.58 -2.80
C SER A 60 14.25 -10.87 -2.07
N ILE A 61 14.58 -9.62 -2.43
CA ILE A 61 15.59 -8.83 -1.72
C ILE A 61 15.18 -8.60 -0.26
N LYS A 62 13.91 -8.27 -0.01
CA LYS A 62 13.37 -8.08 1.35
C LYS A 62 13.44 -9.39 2.15
N MET A 63 13.13 -10.52 1.52
CA MET A 63 13.25 -11.83 2.15
C MET A 63 14.69 -12.22 2.47
N ASN A 64 15.65 -11.92 1.59
CA ASN A 64 17.07 -12.15 1.86
C ASN A 64 17.54 -11.33 3.06
N ILE A 65 17.09 -10.08 3.16
CA ILE A 65 17.37 -9.23 4.33
C ILE A 65 16.81 -9.87 5.60
N ILE A 66 15.55 -10.33 5.60
CA ILE A 66 14.94 -11.01 6.76
C ILE A 66 15.75 -12.26 7.15
N LYS A 67 16.04 -13.14 6.20
CA LYS A 67 16.82 -14.37 6.43
C LYS A 67 18.24 -14.09 6.97
N LYS A 68 18.86 -12.99 6.51
CA LYS A 68 20.22 -12.62 6.93
C LYS A 68 20.31 -12.23 8.40
N TYR A 69 19.27 -11.61 8.95
CA TYR A 69 19.33 -11.01 10.30
C TYR A 69 18.43 -11.70 11.33
N SER A 70 17.40 -12.41 10.91
CA SER A 70 16.47 -13.10 11.81
C SER A 70 16.93 -14.52 12.10
N ASN A 71 16.96 -14.88 13.39
CA ASN A 71 17.19 -16.26 13.82
C ASN A 71 15.93 -17.14 13.67
N ASN A 72 14.76 -16.52 13.47
CA ASN A 72 13.48 -17.21 13.32
C ASN A 72 13.06 -17.26 11.85
N LYS A 73 12.47 -18.39 11.43
CA LYS A 73 11.75 -18.47 10.15
C LYS A 73 10.61 -17.42 10.17
N PRO A 74 10.54 -16.52 9.18
CA PRO A 74 9.43 -15.59 9.09
C PRO A 74 8.15 -16.30 8.68
N LEU A 75 7.00 -15.82 9.15
CA LEU A 75 5.69 -16.17 8.60
C LEU A 75 5.45 -15.31 7.36
N VAL A 76 5.27 -15.96 6.20
CA VAL A 76 5.09 -15.27 4.92
C VAL A 76 3.64 -15.43 4.46
N LEU A 77 2.90 -14.33 4.46
CA LEU A 77 1.47 -14.31 4.18
C LEU A 77 1.15 -13.59 2.87
N ARG A 78 0.11 -14.06 2.16
CA ARG A 78 -0.43 -13.39 0.96
C ARG A 78 -1.69 -12.62 1.30
N PHE A 79 -1.72 -11.33 1.00
CA PHE A 79 -2.88 -10.47 1.28
C PHE A 79 -4.16 -10.96 0.59
N GLU A 80 -4.05 -11.60 -0.58
CA GLU A 80 -5.17 -12.18 -1.30
C GLU A 80 -5.88 -13.28 -0.49
N GLU A 81 -5.13 -14.10 0.26
CA GLU A 81 -5.72 -15.16 1.09
C GLU A 81 -6.58 -14.60 2.23
N LEU A 82 -6.23 -13.43 2.78
CA LEU A 82 -7.09 -12.78 3.79
C LEU A 82 -8.51 -12.53 3.27
N LYS A 83 -8.67 -12.34 1.95
CA LYS A 83 -9.99 -12.16 1.33
C LYS A 83 -10.65 -13.47 0.94
N GLU A 84 -9.87 -14.42 0.46
CA GLU A 84 -10.34 -15.71 -0.05
C GLU A 84 -10.69 -16.67 1.10
N ASN A 85 -9.84 -16.72 2.13
CA ASN A 85 -9.98 -17.59 3.30
C ASN A 85 -9.43 -16.91 4.58
N PRO A 86 -10.17 -15.92 5.13
CA PRO A 86 -9.72 -15.11 6.26
C PRO A 86 -9.40 -15.94 7.51
N TYR A 87 -10.15 -17.00 7.80
CA TYR A 87 -9.89 -17.82 8.99
C TYR A 87 -8.65 -18.70 8.84
N SER A 88 -8.36 -19.23 7.64
CA SER A 88 -7.06 -19.87 7.38
C SER A 88 -5.92 -18.89 7.63
N TYR A 89 -6.03 -17.68 7.08
CA TYR A 89 -5.05 -16.61 7.24
C TYR A 89 -4.80 -16.26 8.71
N LEU A 90 -5.87 -16.08 9.50
CA LEU A 90 -5.79 -15.79 10.93
C LEU A 90 -5.21 -16.97 11.73
N SER A 91 -5.56 -18.21 11.36
CA SER A 91 -5.00 -19.41 11.99
C SER A 91 -3.48 -19.53 11.79
N LYS A 92 -2.95 -19.14 10.63
CA LYS A 92 -1.50 -19.08 10.40
C LYS A 92 -0.82 -18.11 11.38
N ILE A 93 -1.43 -16.95 11.62
CA ILE A 93 -0.94 -15.96 12.58
C ILE A 93 -1.04 -16.51 14.01
N SER A 94 -2.17 -17.10 14.40
CA SER A 94 -2.37 -17.60 15.75
C SER A 94 -1.39 -18.73 16.08
N ASN A 95 -1.22 -19.68 15.14
CA ASN A 95 -0.27 -20.78 15.28
C ASN A 95 1.18 -20.28 15.38
N TYR A 96 1.56 -19.32 14.53
CA TYR A 96 2.91 -18.76 14.54
C TYR A 96 3.25 -17.99 15.82
N THR A 97 2.26 -17.28 16.36
CA THR A 97 2.41 -16.47 17.58
C THR A 97 2.15 -17.24 18.88
N GLY A 98 1.57 -18.45 18.80
CA GLY A 98 1.10 -19.20 19.97
C GLY A 98 -0.13 -18.57 20.63
N SER A 99 -0.86 -17.72 19.91
CA SER A 99 -2.08 -17.08 20.41
C SER A 99 -3.33 -17.90 20.07
N ARG A 100 -4.46 -17.53 20.68
CA ARG A 100 -5.78 -18.11 20.42
C ARG A 100 -6.75 -17.00 20.07
N TYR A 101 -7.70 -17.28 19.19
CA TYR A 101 -8.81 -16.40 18.87
C TYR A 101 -10.07 -17.22 18.65
N SER A 102 -11.24 -16.67 18.98
CA SER A 102 -12.51 -17.24 18.55
C SER A 102 -12.94 -16.61 17.23
N LYS A 103 -13.47 -17.41 16.32
CA LYS A 103 -14.04 -16.90 15.05
C LYS A 103 -15.20 -15.94 15.29
N SER A 104 -15.98 -16.16 16.35
CA SER A 104 -17.12 -15.30 16.74
C SER A 104 -16.71 -13.86 17.05
N ASP A 105 -15.47 -13.66 17.50
CA ASP A 105 -15.00 -12.37 18.01
C ASP A 105 -14.38 -11.53 16.89
N ILE A 106 -14.24 -12.10 15.69
CA ILE A 106 -13.59 -11.44 14.56
C ILE A 106 -14.65 -10.96 13.56
N SER A 107 -14.80 -9.64 13.47
CA SER A 107 -15.56 -9.04 12.38
C SER A 107 -14.74 -9.02 11.10
N LEU A 108 -15.29 -9.60 10.03
CA LEU A 108 -14.71 -9.56 8.68
C LEU A 108 -15.23 -8.39 7.83
N ASN A 109 -16.03 -7.51 8.44
CA ASN A 109 -16.61 -6.37 7.74
C ASN A 109 -15.54 -5.37 7.33
N VAL A 110 -15.64 -4.86 6.11
CA VAL A 110 -14.75 -3.80 5.61
C VAL A 110 -15.14 -2.48 6.27
N VAL A 111 -14.33 -1.99 7.20
CA VAL A 111 -14.59 -0.73 7.92
C VAL A 111 -14.29 0.50 7.06
N HIS A 112 -13.18 0.50 6.32
CA HIS A 112 -12.76 1.64 5.51
C HIS A 112 -12.50 1.23 4.06
N GLY A 113 -13.52 1.43 3.23
CA GLY A 113 -13.40 1.29 1.78
C GLY A 113 -12.34 2.25 1.22
N SER A 114 -11.66 1.81 0.16
CA SER A 114 -10.79 2.70 -0.61
C SER A 114 -11.64 3.71 -1.37
N TRP A 115 -11.14 4.95 -1.50
CA TRP A 115 -11.75 5.96 -2.35
C TRP A 115 -11.90 5.46 -3.79
N SER A 116 -13.01 5.83 -4.42
CA SER A 116 -13.25 5.49 -5.82
C SER A 116 -12.27 6.21 -6.74
N GLU A 117 -12.09 5.66 -7.93
CA GLU A 117 -11.23 6.26 -8.96
C GLU A 117 -11.67 7.70 -9.30
N LYS A 118 -12.98 7.93 -9.39
CA LYS A 118 -13.58 9.27 -9.61
C LYS A 118 -13.05 10.27 -8.60
N GLN A 119 -13.13 9.93 -7.32
CA GLN A 119 -12.76 10.82 -6.22
C GLN A 119 -11.26 11.13 -6.22
N LEU A 120 -10.42 10.13 -6.51
CA LEU A 120 -8.98 10.31 -6.60
C LEU A 120 -8.58 11.18 -7.81
N ILE A 121 -9.18 10.97 -8.98
CA ILE A 121 -8.93 11.82 -10.17
C ILE A 121 -9.36 13.26 -9.88
N PHE A 122 -10.52 13.45 -9.25
CA PHE A 122 -11.00 14.78 -8.89
C PHE A 122 -10.04 15.50 -7.95
N LEU A 123 -9.60 14.81 -6.88
CA LEU A 123 -8.62 15.36 -5.95
C LEU A 123 -7.29 15.70 -6.63
N LYS A 124 -6.77 14.83 -7.52
CA LYS A 124 -5.52 15.11 -8.25
C LYS A 124 -5.62 16.39 -9.08
N LYS A 125 -6.75 16.61 -9.78
CA LYS A 125 -7.01 17.84 -10.53
C LYS A 125 -7.04 19.06 -9.61
N PHE A 126 -7.76 18.97 -8.51
CA PHE A 126 -7.79 20.02 -7.48
C PHE A 126 -6.36 20.34 -6.98
N CYS A 127 -5.59 19.33 -6.56
CA CYS A 127 -4.23 19.54 -6.05
C CYS A 127 -3.29 20.11 -7.11
N SER A 128 -3.38 19.69 -8.38
CA SER A 128 -2.54 20.27 -9.43
C SER A 128 -2.73 21.79 -9.62
N ILE A 129 -3.90 22.32 -9.25
CA ILE A 129 -4.23 23.75 -9.34
C ILE A 129 -3.89 24.46 -8.02
N PHE A 130 -4.41 23.94 -6.91
CA PHE A 130 -4.43 24.66 -5.61
C PHE A 130 -3.31 24.25 -4.66
N LYS A 131 -2.69 23.07 -4.84
CA LYS A 131 -1.70 22.52 -3.91
C LYS A 131 -0.64 21.69 -4.64
N LYS A 132 0.29 22.39 -5.32
CA LYS A 132 1.37 21.79 -6.11
C LYS A 132 2.16 20.74 -5.31
N ASN A 133 2.52 21.05 -4.07
CA ASN A 133 3.22 20.10 -3.20
C ASN A 133 2.28 19.56 -2.12
N PRO A 134 2.23 18.24 -1.89
CA PRO A 134 1.53 17.64 -0.77
C PRO A 134 1.87 18.29 0.57
N PRO A 135 0.94 18.29 1.55
CA PRO A 135 1.23 18.79 2.89
C PRO A 135 2.39 18.02 3.54
N GLU A 136 3.28 18.74 4.20
CA GLU A 136 4.46 18.18 4.86
C GLU A 136 4.09 17.51 6.19
N TYR A 137 4.74 16.39 6.50
CA TYR A 137 4.53 15.66 7.75
C TYR A 137 5.57 16.06 8.80
N TYR A 138 5.14 16.80 9.83
CA TYR A 138 6.01 17.25 10.93
C TYR A 138 6.09 16.20 12.06
N ALA A 139 7.00 15.24 11.95
CA ALA A 139 7.13 14.14 12.92
C ALA A 139 7.52 14.60 14.34
N ASN A 140 8.37 15.62 14.45
CA ASN A 140 8.96 16.07 15.71
C ASN A 140 8.16 17.21 16.37
N ASN A 141 7.14 17.77 15.71
CA ASN A 141 6.35 18.89 16.22
C ASN A 141 4.85 18.64 16.00
N LYS A 142 4.18 18.18 17.05
CA LYS A 142 2.75 17.82 17.01
C LYS A 142 1.84 19.02 16.75
N ILE A 143 2.17 20.19 17.29
CA ILE A 143 1.37 21.42 17.13
C ILE A 143 1.46 21.88 15.67
N LEU A 144 2.69 21.96 15.13
CA LEU A 144 2.90 22.33 13.74
C LEU A 144 2.24 21.32 12.77
N HIS A 145 2.33 20.03 13.07
CA HIS A 145 1.59 18.99 12.34
C HIS A 145 0.09 19.24 12.36
N TRP A 146 -0.48 19.50 13.53
CA TRP A 146 -1.91 19.73 13.67
C TRP A 146 -2.36 20.98 12.91
N LEU A 147 -1.59 22.07 12.93
CA LEU A 147 -1.94 23.33 12.25
C LEU A 147 -1.74 23.27 10.73
N LEU A 148 -0.67 22.61 10.25
CA LEU A 148 -0.30 22.70 8.83
C LEU A 148 -0.65 21.45 8.02
N TYR A 149 -0.72 20.26 8.62
CA TYR A 149 -1.03 19.02 7.89
C TYR A 149 -2.52 18.67 7.95
N ARG A 150 -3.12 18.71 9.16
CA ARG A 150 -4.49 18.20 9.37
C ARG A 150 -5.57 19.00 8.63
N PRO A 151 -5.52 20.34 8.52
CA PRO A 151 -6.53 21.09 7.76
C PRO A 151 -6.52 20.73 6.28
N TRP A 152 -5.34 20.58 5.67
CA TRP A 152 -5.22 20.11 4.30
C TRP A 152 -5.75 18.69 4.14
N TRP A 153 -5.44 17.81 5.08
CA TRP A 153 -5.94 16.45 5.05
C TRP A 153 -7.47 16.40 5.15
N LEU A 154 -8.08 17.20 6.03
CA LEU A 154 -9.52 17.36 6.14
C LEU A 154 -10.13 17.91 4.84
N LEU A 155 -9.53 18.96 4.28
CA LEU A 155 -9.95 19.54 3.01
C LEU A 155 -9.90 18.52 1.88
N PHE A 156 -8.85 17.70 1.78
CA PHE A 156 -8.79 16.65 0.76
C PHE A 156 -9.93 15.64 0.88
N HIS A 157 -10.33 15.27 2.11
CA HIS A 157 -11.49 14.40 2.33
C HIS A 157 -12.77 15.09 1.87
N PHE A 158 -12.96 16.36 2.23
CA PHE A 158 -14.11 17.15 1.79
C PHE A 158 -14.19 17.23 0.25
N ILE A 159 -13.09 17.56 -0.43
CA ILE A 159 -13.01 17.62 -1.90
C ILE A 159 -13.34 16.26 -2.54
N MET A 160 -12.85 15.15 -1.97
CA MET A 160 -13.21 13.80 -2.44
C MET A 160 -14.68 13.47 -2.22
N TYR A 161 -15.32 13.96 -1.16
CA TYR A 161 -16.76 13.81 -0.97
C TYR A 161 -17.57 14.62 -1.98
N LEU A 162 -17.16 15.85 -2.32
CA LEU A 162 -17.83 16.64 -3.36
C LEU A 162 -17.86 15.90 -4.71
N ALA A 163 -16.77 15.19 -5.04
CA ALA A 163 -16.71 14.39 -6.26
C ALA A 163 -17.78 13.29 -6.33
N TYR A 164 -18.34 12.85 -5.20
CA TYR A 164 -19.41 11.87 -5.15
C TYR A 164 -20.65 12.34 -5.94
N PHE A 165 -21.03 13.61 -5.80
CA PHE A 165 -22.22 14.21 -6.41
C PHE A 165 -22.06 14.53 -7.90
N LEU A 166 -20.82 14.63 -8.39
CA LEU A 166 -20.55 14.97 -9.79
C LEU A 166 -20.63 13.74 -10.72
N PRO A 167 -21.19 13.88 -11.95
CA PRO A 167 -21.23 12.80 -12.93
C PRO A 167 -19.83 12.26 -13.29
N LYS A 168 -19.71 10.93 -13.43
CA LYS A 168 -18.44 10.26 -13.79
C LYS A 168 -17.85 10.80 -15.09
N SER A 169 -18.67 11.05 -16.10
CA SER A 169 -18.27 11.52 -17.44
C SER A 169 -17.60 12.90 -17.45
N TYR A 170 -17.88 13.76 -16.46
CA TYR A 170 -17.23 15.07 -16.33
C TYR A 170 -15.85 14.96 -15.69
N ILE A 171 -15.67 14.03 -14.76
CA ILE A 171 -14.41 13.88 -14.01
C ILE A 171 -13.45 12.93 -14.73
N ILE A 172 -13.90 11.72 -15.05
CA ILE A 172 -13.09 10.64 -15.60
C ILE A 172 -13.08 10.78 -17.13
N LYS A 173 -12.02 11.41 -17.64
CA LYS A 173 -11.70 11.44 -19.07
C LYS A 173 -10.68 10.35 -19.45
N LYS A 174 -9.85 9.95 -18.48
CA LYS A 174 -8.85 8.89 -18.57
C LYS A 174 -8.85 8.12 -17.25
N PRO A 175 -8.53 6.82 -17.24
CA PRO A 175 -8.40 6.05 -16.02
C PRO A 175 -7.29 6.64 -15.14
N LEU A 176 -7.36 6.40 -13.83
CA LEU A 176 -6.32 6.85 -12.90
C LEU A 176 -5.01 6.11 -13.14
N ILE A 177 -5.11 4.83 -13.48
CA ILE A 177 -3.98 3.97 -13.86
C ILE A 177 -4.40 3.27 -15.16
N ASP A 178 -3.58 3.40 -16.20
CA ASP A 178 -3.76 2.61 -17.40
C ASP A 178 -3.49 1.13 -17.11
N LYS A 179 -4.49 0.28 -17.35
CA LYS A 179 -4.44 -1.15 -16.96
C LYS A 179 -3.44 -1.94 -17.80
N GLU A 180 -3.34 -1.61 -19.08
CA GLU A 180 -2.45 -2.30 -20.01
C GLU A 180 -0.99 -1.97 -19.68
N TYR A 181 -0.70 -0.68 -19.47
CA TYR A 181 0.60 -0.19 -19.02
C TYR A 181 0.99 -0.81 -17.67
N LEU A 182 0.07 -0.84 -16.70
CA LEU A 182 0.31 -1.48 -15.41
C LEU A 182 0.68 -2.96 -15.59
N SER A 183 -0.11 -3.71 -16.37
CA SER A 183 0.17 -5.13 -16.60
C SER A 183 1.54 -5.31 -17.25
N LYS A 184 1.81 -4.60 -18.35
CA LYS A 184 3.08 -4.67 -19.08
C LYS A 184 4.28 -4.34 -18.19
N SER A 185 4.15 -3.32 -17.34
CA SER A 185 5.21 -2.88 -16.43
C SER A 185 5.49 -3.89 -15.31
N MET A 186 4.50 -4.72 -14.96
CA MET A 186 4.55 -5.64 -13.83
C MET A 186 4.96 -7.07 -14.21
N ASN A 187 4.77 -7.49 -15.47
CA ASN A 187 5.10 -8.85 -15.94
C ASN A 187 6.52 -9.30 -15.58
N LYS A 188 7.50 -8.40 -15.59
CA LYS A 188 8.90 -8.70 -15.21
C LYS A 188 9.07 -9.19 -13.76
N TYR A 189 8.08 -8.95 -12.89
CA TYR A 189 8.08 -9.40 -11.49
C TYR A 189 7.38 -10.74 -11.27
N ASP A 190 6.90 -11.39 -12.33
CA ASP A 190 6.19 -12.68 -12.18
C ASP A 190 7.09 -13.76 -11.55
N ASN A 191 8.37 -13.78 -11.92
CA ASN A 191 9.33 -14.71 -11.32
C ASN A 191 9.62 -14.39 -9.85
N ASP A 192 9.69 -13.10 -9.48
CA ASP A 192 9.83 -12.71 -8.08
C ASP A 192 8.58 -13.10 -7.27
N TRP A 193 7.39 -12.90 -7.84
CA TRP A 193 6.14 -13.31 -7.23
C TRP A 193 6.05 -14.83 -7.05
N LYS A 194 6.43 -15.62 -8.06
CA LYS A 194 6.50 -17.10 -7.95
C LYS A 194 7.39 -17.55 -6.79
N LYS A 195 8.54 -16.89 -6.58
CA LYS A 195 9.42 -17.16 -5.42
C LYS A 195 8.73 -16.87 -4.09
N ILE A 196 7.90 -15.83 -4.02
CA ILE A 196 7.11 -15.54 -2.81
C ILE A 196 6.01 -16.59 -2.62
N LEU A 197 5.33 -17.00 -3.69
CA LEU A 197 4.32 -18.06 -3.61
C LEU A 197 4.91 -19.38 -3.09
N SER A 198 6.11 -19.75 -3.54
CA SER A 198 6.74 -21.02 -3.13
C SER A 198 7.20 -21.05 -1.66
N ILE A 199 7.33 -19.89 -1.01
CA ILE A 199 7.73 -19.79 0.40
C ILE A 199 6.61 -19.27 1.30
N SER A 200 5.44 -18.97 0.74
CA SER A 200 4.28 -18.53 1.53
C SER A 200 3.77 -19.72 2.33
N ASP A 201 3.50 -19.49 3.61
CA ASP A 201 2.80 -20.45 4.47
C ASP A 201 1.31 -20.42 4.15
#